data_AF-A0A8S4GYG6-F1
#
_entry.id   AF-A0A8S4GYG6-F1
#
_cell.length_a   1.000
_cell.length_b   1.000
_cell.length_c   1.000
_cell.angle_alpha   90.00
_cell.angle_beta   90.00
_cell.angle_gamma   90.00
#
_symmetry.space_group_name_H-M   'P 1'
#
loop_
_entity.id
_entity.type
_entity.pdbx_description
1 polymer ?
#
loop_
_entity_poly.entity_id
_entity_poly.type
_entity_poly.pdbx_seq_one_letter_code
_entity_poly.pdbx_strand_id
1 'polypeptide(L)'
;MNEPAEGGALPTGSKQALQAVVNFARTNGSALHVAVVSPQGAAESAAQQADAARNWLGSEGVESWDVVLKLVPGEEAGPGAAVVVGDLADELDADLVVLSADACHMHSVDANLLAEFVPCPLLMLP
;
A
#
# COMPACT_ATOMS: atom_id res chain seq x y z
N MET A 1 7.57 -2.51 -28.84
CA MET A 1 7.78 -1.08 -28.54
C MET A 1 7.97 -1.06 -27.04
N ASN A 2 9.21 -1.00 -26.56
CA ASN A 2 9.48 -1.07 -25.12
C ASN A 2 9.25 0.31 -24.53
N GLU A 3 8.27 0.40 -23.63
CA GLU A 3 8.08 1.56 -22.76
C GLU A 3 9.33 1.76 -21.89
N PRO A 4 9.74 3.01 -21.62
CA PRO A 4 10.85 3.27 -20.72
C PRO A 4 10.47 2.86 -19.30
N ALA A 5 11.42 2.31 -18.55
CA ALA A 5 11.24 1.95 -17.15
C ALA A 5 10.87 3.20 -16.32
N GLU A 6 9.59 3.33 -15.95
CA GLU A 6 9.10 4.32 -14.98
C GLU A 6 9.49 3.90 -13.55
N GLY A 7 10.79 3.91 -13.25
CA GLY A 7 11.31 3.69 -11.91
C GLY A 7 10.99 4.88 -11.01
N GLY A 8 9.79 4.91 -10.43
CA GLY A 8 9.43 5.83 -9.34
C GLY A 8 8.01 6.38 -9.34
N ALA A 9 7.18 6.08 -10.34
CA ALA A 9 5.76 6.46 -10.30
C ALA A 9 4.95 5.46 -9.46
N LEU A 10 3.97 5.97 -8.70
CA LEU A 10 2.98 5.11 -8.06
C LEU A 10 2.10 4.45 -9.14
N PRO A 11 1.86 3.12 -9.06
CA PRO A 11 0.90 2.46 -9.95
C PRO A 11 -0.46 3.15 -9.90
N THR A 12 -1.20 3.16 -11.01
CA THR A 12 -2.50 3.84 -11.12
C THR A 12 -3.47 3.40 -10.02
N GLY A 13 -3.58 2.09 -9.78
CA GLY A 13 -4.41 1.54 -8.70
C GLY A 13 -3.96 2.02 -7.31
N SER A 14 -2.66 2.02 -7.02
CA SER A 14 -2.12 2.53 -5.75
C SER A 14 -2.42 4.02 -5.56
N LYS A 15 -2.35 4.82 -6.64
CA LYS A 15 -2.69 6.24 -6.58
C LYS A 15 -4.18 6.47 -6.29
N GLN A 16 -5.07 5.64 -6.84
CA GLN A 16 -6.51 5.71 -6.54
C GLN A 16 -6.80 5.32 -5.08
N ALA A 17 -6.19 4.23 -4.59
CA ALA A 17 -6.28 3.82 -3.18
C ALA A 17 -5.79 4.94 -2.25
N LEU A 18 -4.64 5.52 -2.56
CA LEU A 18 -4.06 6.62 -1.80
C LEU A 18 -4.96 7.87 -1.81
N GLN A 19 -5.56 8.22 -2.96
CA GLN A 19 -6.48 9.34 -3.05
C GLN A 19 -7.77 9.12 -2.24
N ALA A 20 -8.33 7.91 -2.27
CA ALA A 20 -9.52 7.59 -1.50
C ALA A 20 -9.25 7.69 0.00
N VAL A 21 -8.16 7.11 0.49
CA VAL A 21 -7.83 7.12 1.92
C VAL A 21 -7.47 8.52 2.41
N VAL A 22 -6.82 9.37 1.58
CA VAL A 22 -6.63 10.79 1.90
C VAL A 22 -7.96 11.51 2.11
N ASN A 23 -8.96 11.25 1.27
CA ASN A 23 -10.28 11.84 1.44
C ASN A 23 -10.98 11.36 2.72
N PHE A 24 -10.84 10.08 3.08
CA PHE A 24 -11.30 9.56 4.37
C PHE A 24 -10.60 10.25 5.54
N ALA A 25 -9.27 10.32 5.50
CA ALA A 25 -8.46 10.94 6.55
C ALA A 25 -8.83 12.40 6.78
N ARG A 26 -8.95 13.20 5.70
CA ARG A 26 -9.38 14.61 5.79
C ARG A 26 -10.78 14.78 6.36
N THR A 27 -11.71 13.92 5.94
CA THR A 27 -13.13 14.05 6.32
C THR A 27 -13.37 13.66 7.78
N ASN A 28 -12.65 12.64 8.25
CA ASN A 28 -12.87 12.05 9.56
C ASN A 28 -11.80 12.45 10.60
N GLY A 29 -10.74 13.17 10.21
CA GLY A 29 -9.61 13.50 11.08
C GLY A 29 -8.76 12.28 11.45
N SER A 30 -8.71 11.27 10.58
CA SER A 30 -7.98 10.01 10.82
C SER A 30 -6.49 10.15 10.52
N ALA A 31 -5.66 9.40 11.25
CA ALA A 31 -4.26 9.18 10.87
C ALA A 31 -4.18 8.28 9.63
N LEU A 32 -3.19 8.53 8.78
CA LEU A 32 -2.97 7.80 7.54
C LEU A 32 -1.62 7.09 7.53
N HIS A 33 -1.62 5.77 7.44
CA HIS A 33 -0.42 4.97 7.28
C HIS A 33 -0.36 4.35 5.89
N VAL A 34 0.74 4.57 5.16
CA VAL A 34 0.94 4.00 3.83
C VAL A 34 2.08 3.00 3.85
N ALA A 35 1.76 1.74 3.55
CA ALA A 35 2.76 0.70 3.40
C ALA A 35 3.09 0.48 1.92
N VAL A 36 4.36 0.60 1.56
CA VAL A 36 4.90 0.08 0.30
C VAL A 36 5.50 -1.28 0.60
N VAL A 37 4.91 -2.34 0.06
CA VAL A 37 5.37 -3.71 0.25
C VAL A 37 5.92 -4.25 -1.07
N SER A 38 7.13 -4.80 -1.05
CA SER A 38 7.77 -5.25 -2.28
C SER A 38 8.73 -6.43 -2.05
N PRO A 39 8.95 -7.29 -3.04
CA PRO A 39 10.03 -8.28 -2.99
C PRO A 39 11.40 -7.62 -2.77
N GLN A 40 12.29 -8.27 -2.03
CA GLN A 40 13.67 -7.79 -1.82
C GLN A 40 14.43 -7.47 -3.11
N GLY A 41 14.15 -8.20 -4.20
CA GLY A 41 14.75 -7.95 -5.51
C GLY A 41 14.30 -6.65 -6.20
N ALA A 42 13.28 -5.97 -5.67
CA ALA A 42 12.73 -4.72 -6.21
C ALA A 42 12.89 -3.53 -5.23
N ALA A 43 13.80 -3.64 -4.26
CA ALA A 43 13.96 -2.66 -3.18
C ALA A 43 14.21 -1.21 -3.67
N GLU A 44 14.99 -1.01 -4.74
CA GLU A 44 15.25 0.33 -5.28
C GLU A 44 13.96 0.97 -5.83
N SER A 45 13.21 0.23 -6.64
CA SER A 45 11.92 0.70 -7.17
C SER A 45 10.91 0.96 -6.06
N ALA A 46 10.87 0.09 -5.04
CA ALA A 46 10.00 0.25 -3.88
C ALA A 46 10.36 1.50 -3.04
N ALA A 47 11.65 1.79 -2.89
CA ALA A 47 12.10 3.02 -2.24
C ALA A 47 11.67 4.27 -3.03
N GLN A 48 11.81 4.26 -4.36
CA GLN A 48 11.34 5.34 -5.22
C GLN A 48 9.81 5.53 -5.13
N GLN A 49 9.03 4.45 -5.06
CA GLN A 49 7.58 4.52 -4.86
C GLN A 49 7.21 5.08 -3.48
N ALA A 50 7.93 4.71 -2.44
CA ALA A 50 7.73 5.27 -1.10
C ALA A 50 8.01 6.78 -1.08
N ASP A 51 9.08 7.23 -1.72
CA ASP A 51 9.38 8.66 -1.85
C ASP A 51 8.34 9.40 -2.69
N ALA A 52 7.83 8.79 -3.76
CA ALA A 52 6.73 9.35 -4.54
C ALA A 52 5.45 9.49 -3.70
N ALA A 53 5.11 8.51 -2.87
CA ALA A 53 3.98 8.59 -1.95
C ALA A 53 4.16 9.71 -0.92
N ARG A 54 5.35 9.83 -0.31
CA ARG A 54 5.66 10.92 0.65
C ARG A 54 5.51 12.29 0.01
N ASN A 55 6.10 12.48 -1.18
CA ASN A 55 6.04 13.74 -1.91
C ASN A 55 4.61 14.11 -2.28
N TRP A 56 3.82 13.13 -2.73
CA TRP A 56 2.42 13.33 -3.06
C TRP A 56 1.61 13.70 -1.80
N LEU A 57 1.71 12.92 -0.72
CA LEU A 57 1.02 13.19 0.56
C LEU A 57 1.37 14.54 1.17
N GLY A 58 2.63 14.97 1.08
CA GLY A 58 3.06 16.29 1.55
C GLY A 58 2.33 17.45 0.88
N SER A 59 1.76 17.25 -0.32
CA SER A 59 0.95 18.24 -1.02
C SER A 59 -0.55 18.17 -0.71
N GLU A 60 -0.99 17.11 -0.02
CA GLU A 60 -2.41 16.83 0.23
C GLU A 60 -2.92 17.36 1.58
N GLY A 61 -2.16 18.13 2.35
CA GLY A 61 -2.69 18.80 3.55
C GLY A 61 -3.38 17.88 4.57
N VAL A 62 -2.92 16.63 4.68
CA VAL A 62 -3.31 15.68 5.74
C VAL A 62 -2.43 15.95 6.96
N GLU A 63 -3.03 16.05 8.15
CA GLU A 63 -2.30 16.46 9.37
C GLU A 63 -1.39 15.36 9.93
N SER A 64 -1.82 14.09 9.84
CA SER A 64 -1.10 12.95 10.41
C SER A 64 -0.97 11.84 9.38
N TRP A 65 0.26 11.64 8.89
CA TRP A 65 0.57 10.55 7.97
C TRP A 65 2.01 10.08 8.07
N ASP A 66 2.25 8.81 7.71
CA ASP A 66 3.58 8.29 7.41
C ASP A 66 3.57 7.28 6.27
N VAL A 67 4.79 6.99 5.78
CA VAL A 67 5.03 6.01 4.73
C VAL A 67 6.14 5.07 5.17
N VAL A 68 5.84 3.78 5.22
CA VAL A 68 6.78 2.71 5.57
C VAL A 68 7.06 1.82 4.36
N LEU A 69 8.32 1.40 4.21
CA LEU A 69 8.74 0.42 3.22
C LEU A 69 8.97 -0.91 3.91
N LYS A 70 8.33 -1.97 3.41
CA LYS A 70 8.49 -3.35 3.90
C LYS A 70 8.94 -4.23 2.74
N LEU A 71 10.01 -5.00 2.97
CA LEU A 71 10.55 -5.91 1.97
C LEU A 71 10.27 -7.35 2.38
N VAL A 72 9.75 -8.14 1.45
CA VAL A 72 9.42 -9.56 1.65
C VAL A 72 10.31 -10.48 0.80
N PRO A 73 10.57 -11.73 1.21
CA PRO A 73 11.26 -12.70 0.36
C PRO A 73 10.53 -12.87 -0.99
N GLY A 74 11.28 -12.93 -2.09
CA GLY A 74 10.70 -12.91 -3.43
C GLY A 74 9.84 -14.13 -3.78
N GLU A 75 10.17 -15.29 -3.23
CA GLU A 75 9.41 -16.54 -3.43
C GLU A 75 8.03 -16.50 -2.74
N GLU A 76 7.87 -15.62 -1.75
CA GLU A 76 6.67 -15.49 -0.90
C GLU A 76 6.07 -14.09 -1.03
N ALA A 77 6.20 -13.44 -2.20
CA ALA A 77 5.79 -12.05 -2.38
C ALA A 77 4.29 -11.82 -2.06
N GLY A 78 3.41 -12.65 -2.62
CA GLY A 78 1.95 -12.55 -2.41
C GLY A 78 1.53 -12.85 -0.97
N PRO A 79 1.85 -14.04 -0.42
CA PRO A 79 1.55 -14.39 0.97
C PRO A 79 2.22 -13.46 1.98
N GLY A 80 3.51 -13.14 1.75
CA GLY A 80 4.28 -12.25 2.61
C GLY A 80 3.72 -10.82 2.63
N ALA A 81 3.23 -10.31 1.49
CA ALA A 81 2.58 -9.01 1.46
C ALA A 81 1.25 -9.02 2.24
N ALA A 82 0.45 -10.07 2.13
CA ALA A 82 -0.78 -10.22 2.92
C ALA A 82 -0.48 -10.25 4.43
N VAL A 83 0.53 -11.01 4.86
CA VAL A 83 0.98 -11.06 6.26
C VAL A 83 1.45 -9.68 6.74
N VAL A 84 2.30 -8.99 5.97
CA VAL A 84 2.77 -7.65 6.33
C VAL A 84 1.62 -6.65 6.48
N VAL A 85 0.61 -6.71 5.62
CA VAL A 85 -0.57 -5.84 5.71
C VAL A 85 -1.39 -6.18 6.97
N GLY A 86 -1.60 -7.46 7.25
CA GLY A 86 -2.30 -7.92 8.46
C GLY A 86 -1.56 -7.48 9.75
N ASP A 87 -0.25 -7.72 9.82
CA ASP A 87 0.59 -7.35 10.95
C ASP A 87 0.59 -5.83 11.16
N LEU A 88 0.73 -5.03 10.08
CA LEU A 88 0.68 -3.58 10.20
C LEU A 88 -0.70 -3.08 10.63
N ALA A 89 -1.78 -3.69 10.13
CA ALA A 89 -3.13 -3.33 10.56
C ALA A 89 -3.36 -3.63 12.05
N ASP A 90 -2.80 -4.73 12.56
CA ASP A 90 -2.85 -5.08 13.99
C ASP A 90 -1.97 -4.16 14.84
N GLU A 91 -0.70 -3.95 14.44
CA GLU A 91 0.25 -3.07 15.14
C GLU A 91 -0.25 -1.63 15.27
N LEU A 92 -0.97 -1.13 14.26
CA LEU A 92 -1.49 0.23 14.19
C LEU A 92 -2.91 0.36 14.75
N ASP A 93 -3.56 -0.75 15.16
CA ASP A 93 -4.98 -0.79 15.53
C ASP A 93 -5.86 -0.14 14.44
N ALA A 94 -5.60 -0.51 13.18
CA ALA A 94 -6.17 0.17 12.02
C ALA A 94 -7.67 -0.12 11.88
N ASP A 95 -8.47 0.93 11.65
CA ASP A 95 -9.93 0.79 11.43
C ASP A 95 -10.29 0.34 10.01
N LEU A 96 -9.39 0.51 9.03
CA LEU A 96 -9.65 0.26 7.61
C LEU A 96 -8.33 0.01 6.86
N VAL A 97 -8.28 -1.06 6.06
CA VAL A 97 -7.24 -1.27 5.06
C VAL A 97 -7.78 -0.96 3.67
N VAL A 98 -7.04 -0.15 2.91
CA VAL A 98 -7.38 0.19 1.51
C VAL A 98 -6.27 -0.27 0.58
N LEU A 99 -6.61 -1.01 -0.47
CA LEU A 99 -5.67 -1.41 -1.52
C LEU A 99 -6.33 -1.39 -2.91
N SER A 100 -5.51 -1.48 -3.94
CA SER A 100 -5.98 -1.71 -5.30
C SER A 100 -6.26 -3.19 -5.54
N ALA A 101 -7.38 -3.49 -6.19
CA ALA A 101 -7.75 -4.83 -6.62
C ALA A 101 -6.72 -5.42 -7.60
N ASP A 102 -5.98 -4.58 -8.34
CA ASP A 102 -4.90 -5.03 -9.22
C ASP A 102 -3.79 -5.76 -8.45
N ALA A 103 -3.51 -5.37 -7.20
CA ALA A 103 -2.52 -6.05 -6.37
C ALA A 103 -2.91 -7.51 -6.12
N CYS A 104 -4.21 -7.78 -5.96
CA CYS A 104 -4.76 -9.14 -5.84
C CYS A 104 -4.80 -9.86 -7.20
N HIS A 105 -5.23 -9.17 -8.26
CA HIS A 105 -5.30 -9.75 -9.61
C HIS A 105 -3.92 -10.16 -10.14
N MET A 106 -2.88 -9.39 -9.80
CA MET A 106 -1.49 -9.69 -10.16
C MET A 106 -0.80 -10.65 -9.17
N HIS A 107 -1.53 -11.21 -8.20
CA HIS A 107 -0.98 -12.08 -7.14
C HIS A 107 0.17 -11.43 -6.35
N SER A 108 0.25 -10.10 -6.35
CA SER A 108 1.21 -9.35 -5.54
C SER A 108 0.79 -9.30 -4.07
N VAL A 109 -0.49 -9.54 -3.80
CA VAL A 109 -1.08 -9.75 -2.47
C VAL A 109 -2.02 -10.96 -2.57
N ASP A 110 -1.91 -11.89 -1.63
CA ASP A 110 -2.86 -12.99 -1.53
C ASP A 110 -4.15 -12.50 -0.84
N ALA A 111 -5.22 -12.37 -1.62
CA ALA A 111 -6.51 -11.87 -1.13
C ALA A 111 -7.19 -12.81 -0.13
N ASN A 112 -6.99 -14.13 -0.25
CA ASN A 112 -7.63 -15.09 0.64
C ASN A 112 -6.96 -15.03 2.01
N LEU A 113 -5.62 -15.03 2.05
CA LEU A 113 -4.88 -14.86 3.29
C LEU A 113 -5.17 -13.51 3.94
N LEU A 114 -5.22 -12.44 3.14
CA LEU A 114 -5.55 -11.12 3.65
C LEU A 114 -6.95 -11.09 4.28
N ALA A 115 -7.96 -11.68 3.61
CA ALA A 115 -9.32 -11.74 4.13
C ALA A 115 -9.49 -12.65 5.37
N GLU A 116 -8.61 -13.63 5.55
CA GLU A 116 -8.62 -14.52 6.71
C GLU A 116 -8.07 -13.84 7.98
N PHE A 117 -7.03 -13.00 7.84
CA PHE A 117 -6.25 -12.52 8.99
C PHE A 117 -6.30 -11.00 9.22
N VAL A 118 -6.82 -10.19 8.29
CA VAL A 118 -6.89 -8.74 8.52
C VAL A 118 -7.87 -8.43 9.67
N PRO A 119 -7.46 -7.65 10.69
CA PRO A 119 -8.27 -7.43 11.90
C PRO A 119 -9.41 -6.41 11.70
N CYS A 120 -9.52 -5.81 10.52
CA CYS A 120 -10.46 -4.73 10.23
C CYS A 120 -11.03 -4.80 8.81
N PRO A 121 -12.07 -4.01 8.48
CA PRO A 121 -12.63 -3.96 7.15
C PRO A 121 -11.59 -3.71 6.04
N LEU A 122 -11.77 -4.40 4.92
CA LEU A 122 -10.94 -4.28 3.73
C LEU A 122 -11.71 -3.58 2.61
N LEU A 123 -11.18 -2.46 2.10
CA LEU A 123 -11.68 -1.77 0.92
C LEU A 123 -10.73 -1.99 -0.26
N MET A 124 -11.19 -2.75 -1.24
CA MET A 124 -10.48 -2.94 -2.52
C MET A 124 -11.06 -1.99 -3.57
N LEU A 125 -10.22 -1.12 -4.13
CA LEU A 125 -10.60 -0.23 -5.23
C LEU A 125 -10.23 -0.84 -6.59
N PRO A 126 -11.07 -0.69 -7.61
CA PRO A 126 -10.83 -1.22 -8.94
C PRO A 126 -9.62 -0.58 -9.65
#